data_AF-A0A3N4VY48-F1
#
_entry.id   AF-A0A3N4VY48-F1
#
_cell.length_a   1.000
_cell.length_b   1.000
_cell.length_c   1.000
_cell.angle_alpha   90.00
_cell.angle_beta   90.00
_cell.angle_gamma   90.00
#
_symmetry.space_group_name_H-M   'P 1'
#
loop_
_entity.id
_entity.type
_entity.pdbx_description
1 polymer ?
#
loop_
_entity_poly.entity_id
_entity_poly.type
_entity_poly.pdbx_seq_one_letter_code
_entity_poly.pdbx_strand_id
1 'polypeptide(L)'
;MKYQWVLFDADETLFSFNSYLGLKAIFSRENIDFSIEDYNAFQAVNQPLWVQYQNKEITAEELQRIRFEKLSQKTGKDPRVLNQELMEEMAVVSQPLEHVQTMLEALSHKVKMAIISNGFESLQHKRLVNTNTLHFFDIVMTSERAGIAKPDPLIFEAVFDQMGKVDLNRVLMVGDTLSSDIQGGINVGIDTCWYNPEEKLNELNIKPTYEIRSMLELIDIVDNKVKP
;
A
#
# COMPACT_ATOMS: atom_id res chain seq x y z
N MET A 1 11.26 -7.67 23.67
CA MET A 1 10.54 -7.30 22.44
C MET A 1 10.30 -8.56 21.62
N LYS A 2 9.04 -8.86 21.31
CA LYS A 2 8.62 -10.07 20.57
C LYS A 2 9.18 -10.03 19.14
N TYR A 3 8.90 -8.94 18.42
CA TYR A 3 9.30 -8.77 17.02
C TYR A 3 10.70 -8.17 16.87
N GLN A 4 11.32 -8.45 15.73
CA GLN A 4 12.53 -7.81 15.21
C GLN A 4 12.24 -6.98 13.96
N TRP A 5 11.24 -7.39 13.18
CA TRP A 5 10.82 -6.74 11.95
C TRP A 5 9.32 -6.48 11.97
N VAL A 6 8.94 -5.32 11.44
CA VAL A 6 7.56 -4.99 11.11
C VAL A 6 7.50 -4.63 9.63
N LEU A 7 6.64 -5.33 8.89
CA LEU A 7 6.37 -5.09 7.48
C LEU A 7 5.08 -4.29 7.40
N PHE A 8 5.08 -3.25 6.59
CA PHE A 8 3.93 -2.38 6.41
C PHE A 8 3.45 -2.43 4.97
N ASP A 9 2.14 -2.57 4.78
CA ASP A 9 1.52 -2.01 3.59
C ASP A 9 1.63 -0.47 3.61
N ALA A 10 1.46 0.16 2.44
CA ALA A 10 1.59 1.60 2.28
C ALA A 10 0.23 2.33 2.15
N ASP A 11 -0.60 1.95 1.17
CA ASP A 11 -1.82 2.68 0.81
C ASP A 11 -2.95 2.33 1.78
N GLU A 12 -3.61 3.34 2.37
CA GLU A 12 -4.64 3.18 3.42
C GLU A 12 -4.15 2.46 4.70
N THR A 13 -2.84 2.20 4.80
CA THR A 13 -2.16 1.73 6.01
C THR A 13 -1.23 2.81 6.58
N LEU A 14 -0.23 3.26 5.81
CA LEU A 14 0.69 4.32 6.25
C LEU A 14 0.29 5.69 5.69
N PHE A 15 -0.32 5.71 4.50
CA PHE A 15 -0.61 6.94 3.77
C PHE A 15 -1.98 6.86 3.12
N SER A 16 -2.66 8.00 3.03
CA SER A 16 -3.84 8.14 2.17
C SER A 16 -3.57 9.11 1.03
N PHE A 17 -4.37 8.96 -0.01
CA PHE A 17 -4.49 9.97 -1.05
C PHE A 17 -5.90 9.97 -1.63
N ASN A 18 -6.37 11.13 -2.06
CA ASN A 18 -7.66 11.24 -2.72
C ASN A 18 -7.48 11.22 -4.24
N SER A 19 -7.66 10.04 -4.86
CA SER A 19 -7.55 9.85 -6.31
C SER A 19 -8.50 10.73 -7.12
N TYR A 20 -9.70 11.01 -6.60
CA TYR A 20 -10.66 11.89 -7.27
C TYR A 20 -10.14 13.32 -7.36
N LEU A 21 -9.61 13.87 -6.27
CA LEU A 21 -9.01 15.21 -6.27
C LEU A 21 -7.78 15.26 -7.18
N GLY A 22 -6.96 14.21 -7.20
CA GLY A 22 -5.81 14.11 -8.10
C GLY A 22 -6.23 14.14 -9.58
N LEU A 23 -7.19 13.29 -9.96
CA LEU A 23 -7.75 13.29 -11.32
C LEU A 23 -8.41 14.63 -11.67
N LYS A 24 -9.12 15.24 -10.73
CA LYS A 24 -9.72 16.56 -10.94
C LYS A 24 -8.66 17.64 -11.19
N ALA A 25 -7.54 17.60 -10.47
CA ALA A 25 -6.43 18.53 -10.65
C ALA A 25 -5.77 18.37 -12.03
N ILE A 26 -5.47 17.15 -12.49
CA ILE A 26 -4.84 16.95 -13.80
C ILE A 26 -5.77 17.37 -14.95
N PHE A 27 -7.06 17.08 -14.85
CA PHE A 27 -8.04 17.45 -15.89
C PHE A 27 -8.34 18.95 -15.92
N SER A 28 -8.30 19.62 -14.76
CA SER A 28 -8.44 21.07 -14.70
C SER A 28 -7.32 21.80 -15.46
N ARG A 29 -6.10 21.24 -15.54
CA ARG A 29 -4.99 21.81 -16.32
C ARG A 29 -5.27 21.80 -17.83
N GLU A 30 -6.11 20.87 -18.26
CA GLU A 30 -6.57 20.74 -19.66
C GLU A 30 -7.86 21.54 -19.93
N ASN A 31 -8.33 22.34 -18.97
CA ASN A 31 -9.62 23.03 -19.01
C ASN A 31 -10.82 22.07 -19.19
N ILE A 32 -10.71 20.85 -18.68
CA ILE A 32 -11.79 19.86 -18.66
C ILE A 32 -12.36 19.77 -17.25
N ASP A 33 -13.68 19.94 -17.13
CA ASP A 33 -14.37 19.67 -15.87
C ASP A 33 -14.47 18.16 -15.64
N PHE A 34 -13.85 17.68 -14.57
CA PHE A 34 -13.83 16.27 -14.19
C PHE A 34 -14.85 16.03 -13.09
N SER A 35 -15.98 15.43 -13.45
CA SER A 35 -17.11 15.21 -12.56
C SER A 35 -16.99 13.93 -11.74
N ILE A 36 -17.89 13.75 -10.77
CA ILE A 36 -17.98 12.51 -9.99
C ILE A 36 -18.40 11.32 -10.87
N GLU A 37 -19.21 11.54 -11.90
CA GLU A 37 -19.60 10.52 -12.87
C GLU A 37 -18.39 10.02 -13.68
N ASP A 38 -17.49 10.93 -14.08
CA ASP A 38 -16.25 10.56 -14.75
C ASP A 38 -15.33 9.74 -13.85
N TYR A 39 -15.23 10.13 -12.58
CA TYR A 39 -14.50 9.37 -11.58
C TYR A 39 -15.08 7.96 -11.37
N ASN A 40 -16.40 7.84 -11.24
CA ASN A 40 -17.07 6.55 -11.10
C ASN A 40 -16.85 5.68 -12.35
N ALA A 41 -16.91 6.26 -13.54
CA ALA A 41 -16.61 5.56 -14.78
C ALA A 41 -15.15 5.10 -14.88
N PHE A 42 -14.21 5.90 -14.37
CA PHE A 42 -12.80 5.49 -14.25
C PHE A 42 -12.64 4.34 -13.25
N GLN A 43 -13.23 4.46 -12.05
CA GLN A 43 -13.13 3.45 -11.01
C GLN A 43 -13.72 2.09 -11.41
N ALA A 44 -14.82 2.09 -12.17
CA ALA A 44 -15.43 0.87 -12.72
C ALA A 44 -14.47 0.07 -13.63
N VAL A 45 -13.48 0.73 -14.23
CA VAL A 45 -12.42 0.09 -15.03
C VAL A 45 -11.17 -0.15 -14.19
N ASN A 46 -10.75 0.82 -13.39
CA ASN A 46 -9.52 0.78 -12.61
C ASN A 46 -9.52 -0.33 -11.55
N GLN A 47 -10.61 -0.51 -10.79
CA GLN A 47 -10.66 -1.51 -9.71
C GLN A 47 -10.50 -2.95 -10.21
N PRO A 48 -11.24 -3.43 -11.24
CA PRO A 48 -11.02 -4.77 -11.78
C PRO A 48 -9.62 -4.98 -12.34
N LEU A 49 -9.00 -3.96 -12.96
CA LEU A 49 -7.65 -4.09 -13.50
C LEU A 49 -6.60 -4.30 -12.40
N TRP A 50 -6.78 -3.72 -11.21
CA TRP A 50 -5.90 -4.01 -10.07
C TRP A 50 -5.99 -5.48 -9.64
N VAL A 51 -7.19 -6.07 -9.67
CA VAL A 51 -7.37 -7.50 -9.40
C VAL A 51 -6.69 -8.36 -10.47
N GLN A 52 -6.87 -8.03 -11.75
CA GLN A 52 -6.20 -8.72 -12.86
C GLN A 52 -4.67 -8.64 -12.73
N TYR A 53 -4.15 -7.47 -12.36
CA TYR A 53 -2.72 -7.28 -12.10
C TYR A 53 -2.24 -8.16 -10.94
N GLN A 54 -2.98 -8.19 -9.83
CA GLN A 54 -2.67 -9.05 -8.69
C GLN A 54 -2.70 -10.55 -9.04
N ASN A 55 -3.61 -10.94 -9.93
CA ASN A 55 -3.73 -12.30 -10.45
C ASN A 55 -2.70 -12.65 -11.55
N LYS A 56 -1.80 -11.72 -11.90
CA LYS A 56 -0.81 -11.86 -12.99
C LYS A 56 -1.43 -12.05 -14.37
N GLU A 57 -2.69 -11.61 -14.54
CA GLU A 57 -3.40 -11.66 -15.82
C GLU A 57 -2.98 -10.52 -16.75
N ILE A 58 -2.57 -9.39 -16.17
CA ILE A 58 -2.01 -8.24 -16.89
C ILE A 58 -0.74 -7.73 -16.19
N THR A 59 0.09 -7.05 -16.94
CA THR A 59 1.29 -6.36 -16.45
C THR A 59 0.97 -5.00 -15.81
N ALA A 60 1.91 -4.45 -15.05
CA ALA A 60 1.82 -3.09 -14.54
C ALA A 60 1.68 -2.06 -15.67
N GLU A 61 2.38 -2.27 -16.80
CA GLU A 61 2.28 -1.40 -17.98
C GLU A 61 0.88 -1.42 -18.59
N GLU A 62 0.27 -2.61 -18.72
CA GLU A 62 -1.09 -2.76 -19.21
C GLU A 62 -2.10 -2.10 -18.28
N LEU A 63 -1.99 -2.28 -16.96
CA LEU A 63 -2.82 -1.58 -15.98
C LEU A 63 -2.72 -0.06 -16.13
N GLN A 64 -1.49 0.48 -16.18
CA GLN A 64 -1.23 1.92 -16.31
C GLN A 64 -1.79 2.51 -17.62
N ARG A 65 -1.82 1.72 -18.69
CA ARG A 65 -2.36 2.12 -19.99
C ARG A 65 -3.89 1.99 -20.07
N ILE A 66 -4.43 0.80 -19.76
CA ILE A 66 -5.85 0.48 -19.98
C ILE A 66 -6.75 1.36 -19.09
N ARG A 67 -6.36 1.58 -17.83
CA ARG A 67 -7.18 2.36 -16.88
C ARG A 67 -7.41 3.81 -17.34
N PHE A 68 -6.56 4.33 -18.21
CA PHE A 68 -6.66 5.70 -18.74
C PHE A 68 -7.15 5.78 -20.19
N GLU A 69 -7.48 4.67 -20.87
CA GLU A 69 -7.90 4.71 -22.29
C GLU A 69 -9.10 5.63 -22.53
N LYS A 70 -10.18 5.49 -21.75
CA LYS A 70 -11.36 6.35 -21.91
C LYS A 70 -11.06 7.83 -21.62
N LEU A 71 -10.21 8.08 -20.64
CA LEU A 71 -9.80 9.41 -20.21
C LEU A 71 -8.85 10.09 -21.21
N SER A 72 -8.00 9.31 -21.89
CA SER A 72 -7.14 9.77 -22.99
C SER A 72 -7.93 10.33 -24.16
N GLN A 73 -9.08 9.73 -24.48
CA GLN A 73 -9.95 10.21 -25.57
C GLN A 73 -10.53 11.60 -25.29
N LYS A 74 -10.74 11.96 -24.01
CA LYS A 74 -11.23 13.29 -23.62
C LYS A 74 -10.14 14.36 -23.68
N THR A 75 -8.91 14.01 -23.34
CA THR A 75 -7.77 14.94 -23.22
C THR A 75 -6.91 15.01 -24.48
N GLY A 76 -6.97 13.99 -25.33
CA GLY A 76 -6.03 13.80 -26.44
C GLY A 76 -4.62 13.37 -26.02
N LYS A 77 -4.37 13.16 -24.72
CA LYS A 77 -3.05 12.74 -24.18
C LYS A 77 -2.88 11.23 -24.24
N ASP A 78 -1.64 10.75 -24.34
CA ASP A 78 -1.36 9.32 -24.19
C ASP A 78 -1.78 8.82 -22.79
N PRO A 79 -2.43 7.65 -22.66
CA PRO A 79 -2.83 7.09 -21.36
C PRO A 79 -1.70 7.01 -20.33
N ARG A 80 -0.46 6.72 -20.76
CA ARG A 80 0.71 6.64 -19.88
C ARG A 80 1.11 8.01 -19.34
N VAL A 81 0.90 9.07 -20.12
CA VAL A 81 1.13 10.46 -19.66
C VAL A 81 0.13 10.81 -18.55
N LEU A 82 -1.16 10.51 -18.75
CA LEU A 82 -2.18 10.72 -17.71
C LEU A 82 -1.88 9.90 -16.45
N ASN A 83 -1.41 8.67 -16.62
CA ASN A 83 -0.97 7.83 -15.52
C ASN A 83 0.16 8.48 -14.74
N GLN A 84 1.21 8.94 -15.43
CA GLN A 84 2.35 9.61 -14.82
C GLN A 84 1.91 10.89 -14.09
N GLU A 85 1.09 11.73 -14.71
CA GLU A 85 0.56 12.96 -14.10
C GLU A 85 -0.23 12.65 -12.82
N LEU A 86 -1.07 11.61 -12.82
CA LEU A 86 -1.76 11.18 -11.61
C LEU A 86 -0.77 10.70 -10.54
N MET A 87 0.24 9.90 -10.88
CA MET A 87 1.22 9.41 -9.91
C MET A 87 2.03 10.56 -9.29
N GLU A 88 2.38 11.57 -10.08
CA GLU A 88 3.06 12.77 -9.59
C GLU A 88 2.17 13.58 -8.65
N GLU A 89 0.90 13.78 -9.02
CA GLU A 89 -0.07 14.47 -8.17
C GLU A 89 -0.28 13.71 -6.85
N MET A 90 -0.47 12.39 -6.93
CA MET A 90 -0.63 11.52 -5.78
C MET A 90 0.57 11.59 -4.84
N ALA A 91 1.78 11.55 -5.37
CA ALA A 91 2.99 11.64 -4.54
C ALA A 91 3.09 12.99 -3.80
N VAL A 92 2.56 14.08 -4.37
CA VAL A 92 2.56 15.42 -3.74
C VAL A 92 1.48 15.53 -2.68
N VAL A 93 0.28 15.02 -2.94
CA VAL A 93 -0.88 15.18 -2.04
C VAL A 93 -0.98 14.09 -0.99
N SER A 94 -0.26 12.98 -1.13
CA SER A 94 -0.21 11.92 -0.12
C SER A 94 0.26 12.46 1.22
N GLN A 95 -0.47 12.09 2.27
CA GLN A 95 -0.12 12.41 3.65
C GLN A 95 -0.03 11.11 4.46
N PRO A 96 0.86 11.04 5.47
CA PRO A 96 0.79 9.99 6.46
C PRO A 96 -0.59 9.99 7.12
N LEU A 97 -1.13 8.80 7.41
CA LEU A 97 -2.34 8.70 8.23
C LEU A 97 -2.09 9.20 9.65
N GLU A 98 -3.17 9.44 10.38
CA GLU A 98 -3.11 9.89 11.76
C GLU A 98 -2.21 8.95 12.60
N HIS A 99 -1.35 9.56 13.42
CA HIS A 99 -0.37 8.88 14.28
C HIS A 99 0.72 8.05 13.59
N VAL A 100 0.77 7.96 12.26
CA VAL A 100 1.81 7.18 11.56
C VAL A 100 3.21 7.69 11.86
N GLN A 101 3.45 9.02 11.78
CA GLN A 101 4.77 9.58 12.11
C GLN A 101 5.19 9.26 13.54
N THR A 102 4.30 9.46 14.51
CA THR A 102 4.54 9.14 15.93
C THR A 102 4.86 7.66 16.12
N MET A 103 4.14 6.78 15.43
CA MET A 103 4.38 5.33 15.47
C MET A 103 5.74 4.98 14.87
N LEU A 104 6.08 5.49 13.68
CA LEU A 104 7.36 5.22 13.03
C LEU A 104 8.54 5.69 13.90
N GLU A 105 8.47 6.89 14.46
CA GLU A 105 9.47 7.41 15.40
C GLU A 105 9.63 6.49 16.62
N ALA A 106 8.52 6.07 17.24
CA ALA A 106 8.53 5.21 18.42
C ALA A 106 9.09 3.79 18.13
N LEU A 107 8.90 3.28 16.91
CA LEU A 107 9.38 1.96 16.50
C LEU A 107 10.82 1.97 15.94
N SER A 108 11.30 3.10 15.41
CA SER A 108 12.60 3.23 14.72
C SER A 108 13.82 2.74 15.50
N HIS A 109 13.77 2.78 16.83
CA HIS A 109 14.86 2.33 17.72
C HIS A 109 14.62 0.94 18.33
N LYS A 110 13.48 0.30 18.00
CA LYS A 110 13.03 -0.95 18.62
C LYS A 110 13.05 -2.13 17.64
N VAL A 111 12.65 -1.87 16.40
CA VAL A 111 12.52 -2.87 15.34
C VAL A 111 13.04 -2.30 14.03
N LYS A 112 13.39 -3.18 13.11
CA LYS A 112 13.58 -2.82 11.71
C LYS A 112 12.24 -2.75 11.00
N MET A 113 12.15 -1.92 9.99
CA MET A 113 10.89 -1.71 9.27
C MET A 113 11.08 -1.90 7.77
N ALA A 114 10.09 -2.50 7.14
CA ALA A 114 10.04 -2.68 5.68
C ALA A 114 8.67 -2.28 5.15
N ILE A 115 8.61 -1.84 3.90
CA ILE A 115 7.37 -1.70 3.15
C ILE A 115 7.23 -2.87 2.17
N ILE A 116 6.03 -3.43 2.11
CA ILE A 116 5.60 -4.39 1.10
C ILE A 116 4.28 -3.92 0.50
N SER A 117 4.28 -3.46 -0.74
CA SER A 117 3.12 -2.81 -1.37
C SER A 117 2.82 -3.36 -2.76
N ASN A 118 1.53 -3.43 -3.11
CA ASN A 118 1.11 -3.71 -4.49
C ASN A 118 1.12 -2.47 -5.40
N GLY A 119 1.48 -1.29 -4.85
CA GLY A 119 1.57 -0.04 -5.61
C GLY A 119 2.79 0.04 -6.52
N PHE A 120 2.85 1.08 -7.35
CA PHE A 120 3.97 1.31 -8.27
C PHE A 120 5.23 1.84 -7.57
N GLU A 121 6.40 1.38 -7.99
CA GLU A 121 7.71 1.69 -7.37
C GLU A 121 7.95 3.20 -7.30
N SER A 122 7.74 3.89 -8.44
CA SER A 122 8.03 5.32 -8.54
C SER A 122 7.13 6.18 -7.64
N LEU A 123 5.87 5.78 -7.47
CA LEU A 123 4.92 6.44 -6.58
C LEU A 123 5.34 6.26 -5.12
N GLN A 124 5.60 5.02 -4.69
CA GLN A 124 5.94 4.75 -3.30
C GLN A 124 7.25 5.44 -2.91
N HIS A 125 8.27 5.39 -3.77
CA HIS A 125 9.53 6.09 -3.49
C HIS A 125 9.31 7.61 -3.35
N LYS A 126 8.62 8.26 -4.29
CA LYS A 126 8.37 9.72 -4.22
C LYS A 126 7.55 10.09 -2.99
N ARG A 127 6.51 9.31 -2.67
CA ARG A 127 5.68 9.51 -1.47
C ARG A 127 6.51 9.45 -0.19
N LEU A 128 7.36 8.44 -0.05
CA LEU A 128 8.20 8.28 1.15
C LEU A 128 9.21 9.43 1.31
N VAL A 129 9.75 9.93 0.21
CA VAL A 129 10.62 11.12 0.21
C VAL A 129 9.84 12.37 0.61
N ASN A 130 8.70 12.63 -0.03
CA ASN A 130 7.90 13.84 0.19
C ASN A 130 7.33 13.93 1.61
N THR A 131 7.00 12.78 2.21
CA THR A 131 6.51 12.69 3.59
C THR A 131 7.62 12.59 4.63
N ASN A 132 8.89 12.62 4.20
CA ASN A 132 10.06 12.42 5.05
C ASN A 132 9.95 11.15 5.92
N THR A 133 9.53 10.03 5.33
CA THR A 133 9.39 8.74 6.03
C THR A 133 10.32 7.66 5.48
N LEU A 134 10.94 7.88 4.32
CA LEU A 134 11.84 6.90 3.68
C LEU A 134 12.93 6.38 4.62
N HIS A 135 13.49 7.26 5.46
CA HIS A 135 14.60 6.94 6.35
C HIS A 135 14.24 5.97 7.49
N PHE A 136 12.96 5.69 7.73
CA PHE A 136 12.52 4.69 8.70
C PHE A 136 12.61 3.25 8.17
N PHE A 137 12.64 3.06 6.85
CA PHE A 137 12.51 1.74 6.24
C PHE A 137 13.84 1.23 5.71
N ASP A 138 14.29 0.07 6.20
CA ASP A 138 15.46 -0.64 5.69
C ASP A 138 15.19 -1.19 4.28
N ILE A 139 13.94 -1.59 3.99
CA ILE A 139 13.54 -2.24 2.75
C ILE A 139 12.24 -1.61 2.25
N VAL A 140 12.17 -1.32 0.95
CA VAL A 140 10.93 -0.97 0.25
C VAL A 140 10.78 -1.95 -0.92
N MET A 141 9.76 -2.80 -0.84
CA MET A 141 9.41 -3.78 -1.86
C MET A 141 8.05 -3.45 -2.46
N THR A 142 8.00 -3.30 -3.78
CA THR A 142 6.76 -3.20 -4.52
C THR A 142 6.51 -4.44 -5.38
N SER A 143 5.25 -4.72 -5.68
CA SER A 143 4.90 -5.80 -6.60
C SER A 143 5.43 -5.57 -8.01
N GLU A 144 5.58 -4.31 -8.43
CA GLU A 144 6.21 -3.95 -9.71
C GLU A 144 7.67 -4.39 -9.72
N ARG A 145 8.41 -4.12 -8.64
CA ARG A 145 9.82 -4.54 -8.50
C ARG A 145 9.97 -6.05 -8.34
N ALA A 146 9.07 -6.71 -7.60
CA ALA A 146 9.08 -8.15 -7.40
C ALA A 146 8.55 -8.94 -8.61
N GLY A 147 7.81 -8.29 -9.51
CA GLY A 147 7.06 -8.93 -10.59
C GLY A 147 5.85 -9.76 -10.12
N ILE A 148 5.51 -9.69 -8.82
CA ILE A 148 4.52 -10.51 -8.14
C ILE A 148 3.86 -9.68 -7.04
N ALA A 149 2.54 -9.77 -6.93
CA ALA A 149 1.76 -9.02 -5.94
C ALA A 149 1.39 -9.87 -4.72
N LYS A 150 1.19 -9.22 -3.56
CA LYS A 150 0.48 -9.80 -2.41
C LYS A 150 -0.91 -10.28 -2.86
N PRO A 151 -1.43 -11.40 -2.34
CA PRO A 151 -0.94 -12.21 -1.20
C PRO A 151 0.03 -13.35 -1.57
N ASP A 152 0.63 -13.34 -2.77
CA ASP A 152 1.56 -14.40 -3.20
C ASP A 152 2.79 -14.45 -2.25
N PRO A 153 3.20 -15.63 -1.77
CA PRO A 153 4.32 -15.75 -0.84
C PRO A 153 5.65 -15.21 -1.40
N LEU A 154 5.84 -15.23 -2.73
CA LEU A 154 7.12 -14.88 -3.35
C LEU A 154 7.52 -13.41 -3.14
N ILE A 155 6.56 -12.48 -3.01
CA ILE A 155 6.90 -11.09 -2.68
C ILE A 155 7.41 -10.95 -1.24
N PHE A 156 6.90 -11.76 -0.30
CA PHE A 156 7.38 -11.79 1.09
C PHE A 156 8.76 -12.46 1.18
N GLU A 157 8.97 -13.55 0.46
CA GLU A 157 10.27 -14.21 0.35
C GLU A 157 11.36 -13.26 -0.17
N ALA A 158 11.04 -12.46 -1.20
CA ALA A 158 11.96 -11.44 -1.74
C ALA A 158 12.32 -10.34 -0.71
N VAL A 159 11.44 -10.09 0.25
CA VAL A 159 11.74 -9.20 1.40
C VAL A 159 12.61 -9.94 2.42
N PHE A 160 12.28 -11.19 2.77
CA PHE A 160 13.04 -11.99 3.74
C PHE A 160 14.49 -12.20 3.31
N ASP A 161 14.74 -12.41 2.02
CA ASP A 161 16.10 -12.51 1.46
C ASP A 161 16.94 -11.26 1.73
N GLN A 162 16.32 -10.07 1.74
CA GLN A 162 17.00 -8.81 2.06
C GLN A 162 17.16 -8.57 3.57
N MET A 163 16.32 -9.18 4.41
CA MET A 163 16.46 -9.12 5.86
C MET A 163 17.65 -9.94 6.37
N GLY A 164 18.10 -10.92 5.59
CA GLY A 164 19.05 -11.95 6.00
C GLY A 164 18.39 -13.00 6.90
N LYS A 165 19.18 -13.65 7.76
CA LYS A 165 18.64 -14.69 8.66
C LYS A 165 17.73 -14.06 9.72
N VAL A 166 16.43 -14.25 9.57
CA VAL A 166 15.39 -13.82 10.52
C VAL A 166 14.55 -15.01 10.98
N ASP A 167 14.14 -15.00 12.25
CA ASP A 167 13.12 -15.92 12.76
C ASP A 167 11.74 -15.36 12.39
N LEU A 168 10.99 -16.09 11.55
CA LEU A 168 9.68 -15.66 11.06
C LEU A 168 8.65 -15.43 12.18
N ASN A 169 8.80 -16.10 13.34
CA ASN A 169 7.97 -15.84 14.53
C ASN A 169 8.20 -14.44 15.14
N ARG A 170 9.20 -13.72 14.65
CA ARG A 170 9.57 -12.36 15.08
C ARG A 170 9.33 -11.32 13.99
N VAL A 171 8.51 -11.65 12.99
CA VAL A 171 8.09 -10.75 11.93
C VAL A 171 6.58 -10.52 12.05
N LEU A 172 6.16 -9.26 11.92
CA LEU A 172 4.77 -8.84 11.93
C LEU A 172 4.43 -8.14 10.61
N MET A 173 3.40 -8.60 9.90
CA MET A 173 2.81 -7.87 8.76
C MET A 173 1.68 -6.98 9.25
N VAL A 174 1.70 -5.69 8.89
CA VAL A 174 0.67 -4.70 9.22
C VAL A 174 0.07 -4.16 7.92
N GLY A 175 -1.25 -4.21 7.79
CA GLY A 175 -1.94 -3.72 6.60
C GLY A 175 -3.45 -3.62 6.79
N ASP A 176 -4.11 -2.88 5.91
CA ASP A 176 -5.55 -2.61 5.96
C ASP A 176 -6.39 -3.68 5.22
N THR A 177 -5.75 -4.45 4.32
CA THR A 177 -6.47 -5.32 3.39
C THR A 177 -6.32 -6.79 3.77
N LEU A 178 -7.42 -7.39 4.24
CA LEU A 178 -7.46 -8.80 4.67
C LEU A 178 -6.95 -9.78 3.61
N SER A 179 -7.38 -9.63 2.36
CA SER A 179 -7.09 -10.58 1.27
C SER A 179 -5.66 -10.49 0.73
N SER A 180 -4.97 -9.36 0.88
CA SER A 180 -3.59 -9.19 0.41
C SER A 180 -2.58 -9.24 1.56
N ASP A 181 -2.79 -8.44 2.60
CA ASP A 181 -1.80 -8.21 3.65
C ASP A 181 -1.85 -9.32 4.68
N ILE A 182 -3.05 -9.55 5.21
CA ILE A 182 -3.26 -10.53 6.28
C ILE A 182 -3.17 -11.94 5.71
N GLN A 183 -3.84 -12.23 4.60
CA GLN A 183 -3.69 -13.52 3.94
C GLN A 183 -2.25 -13.74 3.47
N GLY A 184 -1.58 -12.71 2.95
CA GLY A 184 -0.18 -12.80 2.53
C GLY A 184 0.75 -13.16 3.68
N GLY A 185 0.62 -12.49 4.84
CA GLY A 185 1.39 -12.84 6.04
C GLY A 185 1.09 -14.25 6.56
N ILE A 186 -0.19 -14.66 6.56
CA ILE A 186 -0.59 -16.03 6.94
C ILE A 186 0.04 -17.06 6.00
N ASN A 187 0.07 -16.80 4.68
CA ASN A 187 0.62 -17.72 3.68
C ASN A 187 2.10 -18.04 3.92
N VAL A 188 2.84 -17.11 4.54
CA VAL A 188 4.27 -17.29 4.87
C VAL A 188 4.53 -17.54 6.36
N GLY A 189 3.48 -17.71 7.16
CA GLY A 189 3.58 -18.11 8.56
C GLY A 189 4.13 -17.04 9.50
N ILE A 190 3.91 -15.75 9.22
CA ILE A 190 4.26 -14.64 10.12
C ILE A 190 3.02 -14.12 10.86
N ASP A 191 3.22 -13.43 11.98
CA ASP A 191 2.12 -12.77 12.65
C ASP A 191 1.57 -11.61 11.80
N THR A 192 0.28 -11.32 11.93
CA THR A 192 -0.39 -10.28 11.15
C THR A 192 -1.21 -9.35 12.03
N CYS A 193 -1.18 -8.06 11.74
CA CYS A 193 -1.95 -7.02 12.40
C CYS A 193 -2.83 -6.31 11.38
N TRP A 194 -4.14 -6.49 11.48
CA TRP A 194 -5.10 -5.82 10.63
C TRP A 194 -5.38 -4.40 11.13
N TYR A 195 -5.07 -3.41 10.30
CA TYR A 195 -5.45 -2.02 10.56
C TYR A 195 -6.88 -1.78 10.07
N ASN A 196 -7.81 -1.62 11.02
CA ASN A 196 -9.24 -1.52 10.77
C ASN A 196 -9.86 -0.33 11.53
N PRO A 197 -9.48 0.93 11.20
CA PRO A 197 -9.97 2.11 11.90
C PRO A 197 -11.49 2.29 11.81
N GLU A 198 -12.09 1.81 10.72
CA GLU A 198 -13.53 1.94 10.42
C GLU A 198 -14.38 0.77 10.95
N GLU A 199 -13.79 -0.15 11.72
CA GLU A 199 -14.49 -1.32 12.28
C GLU A 199 -15.24 -2.14 11.22
N LYS A 200 -14.63 -2.32 10.04
CA LYS A 200 -15.19 -3.14 8.96
C LYS A 200 -15.44 -4.55 9.48
N LEU A 201 -16.56 -5.15 9.07
CA LEU A 201 -16.84 -6.55 9.38
C LEU A 201 -15.85 -7.44 8.62
N ASN A 202 -15.30 -8.41 9.33
CA ASN A 202 -14.51 -9.46 8.70
C ASN A 202 -15.43 -10.50 8.07
N GLU A 203 -15.84 -10.25 6.83
CA GLU A 203 -16.67 -11.15 6.03
C GLU A 203 -15.88 -12.33 5.45
N LEU A 204 -14.55 -12.27 5.55
CA LEU A 204 -13.63 -13.31 5.11
C LEU A 204 -13.29 -14.21 6.30
N ASN A 205 -13.09 -15.50 6.08
CA ASN A 205 -12.63 -16.39 7.16
C ASN A 205 -11.10 -16.27 7.39
N ILE A 206 -10.56 -15.05 7.26
CA ILE A 206 -9.14 -14.72 7.39
C ILE A 206 -8.96 -14.17 8.80
N LYS A 207 -8.14 -14.84 9.62
CA LYS A 207 -8.00 -14.51 11.05
C LYS A 207 -6.66 -13.83 11.30
N PRO A 208 -6.62 -12.50 11.46
CA PRO A 208 -5.37 -11.84 11.83
C PRO A 208 -4.96 -12.20 13.26
N THR A 209 -3.66 -12.17 13.56
CA THR A 209 -3.16 -12.28 14.95
C THR A 209 -3.63 -11.11 15.81
N TYR A 210 -3.66 -9.89 15.26
CA TYR A 210 -4.11 -8.68 15.94
C TYR A 210 -5.04 -7.87 15.04
N GLU A 211 -5.93 -7.10 15.65
CA GLU A 211 -6.69 -6.05 14.98
C GLU A 211 -6.50 -4.76 15.77
N ILE A 212 -6.17 -3.67 15.08
CA ILE A 212 -5.97 -2.35 15.67
C ILE A 212 -6.82 -1.31 14.95
N ARG A 213 -7.23 -0.27 15.67
CA ARG A 213 -8.00 0.86 15.14
C ARG A 213 -7.14 2.12 15.02
N SER A 214 -6.08 2.19 15.81
CA SER A 214 -5.10 3.26 15.79
C SER A 214 -3.68 2.70 15.64
N MET A 215 -2.85 3.40 14.87
CA MET A 215 -1.43 3.07 14.71
C MET A 215 -0.66 3.15 16.04
N LEU A 216 -1.16 3.87 17.05
CA LEU A 216 -0.54 3.90 18.37
C LEU A 216 -0.61 2.55 19.10
N GLU A 217 -1.65 1.74 18.85
CA GLU A 217 -1.81 0.42 19.48
C GLU A 217 -0.70 -0.55 19.05
N LEU A 218 -0.12 -0.33 17.87
CA LEU A 218 1.01 -1.11 17.38
C LEU A 218 2.24 -0.98 18.28
N ILE A 219 2.43 0.17 18.94
CA ILE A 219 3.54 0.40 19.88
C ILE A 219 3.42 -0.56 21.06
N ASP A 220 2.21 -0.75 21.59
CA ASP A 220 1.96 -1.65 22.73
C ASP A 220 2.07 -3.14 22.33
N ILE A 221 1.69 -3.49 21.10
CA ILE A 221 1.91 -4.82 20.54
C ILE A 221 3.41 -5.12 20.44
N VAL A 222 4.22 -4.21 19.89
CA VAL A 222 5.68 -4.38 19.76
C VAL A 222 6.38 -4.44 21.13
N ASP A 223 5.90 -3.65 22.09
CA ASP A 223 6.35 -3.67 23.48
C ASP A 223 5.91 -4.94 24.24
N ASN A 224 5.13 -5.82 23.61
CA ASN A 224 4.60 -7.06 24.19
C ASN A 224 3.72 -6.82 25.43
N LYS A 225 2.97 -5.72 25.42
CA LYS A 225 1.96 -5.40 26.44
C LYS A 225 0.59 -6.00 26.11
N VAL A 226 0.37 -6.37 24.86
CA VAL A 226 -0.85 -6.99 24.35
C VAL A 226 -0.57 -8.46 24.02
N LYS A 227 -1.42 -9.37 24.52
CA LYS A 227 -1.38 -10.78 24.12
C LYS A 227 -2.25 -10.98 22.87
N PRO A 228 -1.81 -11.85 21.93
CA PRO A 228 -2.63 -12.25 20.80
C PRO A 228 -3.90 -13.00 21.23
#